data_AF-A0A2A2KA99-F1
#
_entry.id   AF-A0A2A2KA99-F1
#
_cell.length_a   1.000
_cell.length_b   1.000
_cell.length_c   1.000
_cell.angle_alpha   90.00
_cell.angle_beta   90.00
_cell.angle_gamma   90.00
#
_symmetry.space_group_name_H-M   'P 1'
#
loop_
_entity.id
_entity.type
_entity.pdbx_description
1 polymer ?
#
loop_
_entity_poly.entity_id
_entity_poly.type
_entity_poly.pdbx_seq_one_letter_code
_entity_poly.pdbx_strand_id
1 'polypeptide(L)'
;MKELQKKNQVSLGELLNPQFISAHSSFANLESFFAASGFKAETPEEFAAIPDDKWDQFVAENTDFEGWAEMQKSAHEAYLLSQLHKGL
;
A
#
# COMPACT_ATOMS: atom_id res chain seq x y z
N MET A 1 -13.70 30.09 -2.44
CA MET A 1 -12.79 29.15 -1.76
C MET A 1 -12.72 27.85 -2.57
N LYS A 2 -11.72 27.71 -3.45
CA LYS A 2 -11.57 26.58 -4.39
C LYS A 2 -10.23 25.86 -4.16
N GLU A 3 -9.85 25.64 -2.90
CA GLU A 3 -8.54 25.06 -2.55
C GLU A 3 -8.62 23.83 -1.64
N LEU A 4 -9.81 23.27 -1.44
CA LEU A 4 -10.02 22.07 -0.61
C LEU A 4 -10.33 20.79 -1.40
N GLN A 5 -10.37 20.85 -2.74
CA GLN A 5 -10.66 19.67 -3.58
C GLN A 5 -9.42 19.00 -4.18
N LYS A 6 -8.21 19.47 -3.83
CA LYS A 6 -6.96 18.99 -4.45
C LYS A 6 -6.12 18.05 -3.57
N LYS A 7 -6.61 17.64 -2.39
CA LYS A 7 -5.86 16.84 -1.42
C LYS A 7 -6.73 15.68 -0.92
N ASN A 8 -6.46 14.47 -1.41
CA ASN A 8 -6.57 13.20 -0.66
C ASN A 8 -6.55 11.93 -1.53
N GLN A 9 -6.29 12.00 -2.84
CA GLN A 9 -5.75 10.82 -3.52
C GLN A 9 -4.29 10.66 -3.10
N VAL A 10 -4.07 10.18 -1.88
CA VAL A 10 -2.75 9.70 -1.46
C VAL A 10 -2.48 8.47 -2.33
N SER A 11 -1.41 8.52 -3.11
CA SER A 11 -1.02 7.39 -3.95
C SER A 11 -0.70 6.18 -3.07
N LEU A 12 -0.95 4.96 -3.56
CA LEU A 12 -0.57 3.75 -2.86
C LEU A 12 0.91 3.75 -2.46
N GLY A 13 1.81 4.28 -3.31
CA GLY A 13 3.23 4.41 -2.98
C GLY A 13 3.56 5.39 -1.84
N GLU A 14 2.66 6.32 -1.50
CA GLU A 14 2.82 7.17 -0.31
C GLU A 14 2.25 6.52 0.95
N LEU A 15 1.14 5.79 0.83
CA LEU A 15 0.55 5.00 1.93
C LEU A 15 1.45 3.84 2.33
N LEU A 16 1.80 3.01 1.35
CA LEU A 16 2.67 1.86 1.45
C LEU A 16 4.10 2.30 1.11
N ASN A 17 4.58 3.26 1.89
CA ASN A 17 5.93 3.77 1.73
C ASN A 17 6.96 2.66 1.99
N PRO A 18 8.21 2.80 1.50
CA PRO A 18 9.25 1.79 1.71
C PRO A 18 9.50 1.45 3.19
N GLN A 19 9.29 2.40 4.09
CA GLN A 19 9.44 2.17 5.53
C GLN A 19 8.36 1.22 6.08
N PHE A 20 7.11 1.38 5.66
CA PHE A 20 5.99 0.53 6.04
C PHE A 20 6.16 -0.87 5.44
N ILE A 21 6.48 -0.94 4.14
CA ILE A 21 6.70 -2.23 3.45
C ILE A 21 7.84 -2.99 4.10
N SER A 22 8.99 -2.36 4.33
CA SER A 22 10.13 -3.03 4.96
C SER A 22 9.92 -3.34 6.45
N ALA A 23 8.94 -2.72 7.12
CA ALA A 23 8.60 -2.99 8.50
C ALA A 23 7.65 -4.20 8.65
N HIS A 24 6.79 -4.43 7.66
CA HIS A 24 5.78 -5.48 7.65
C HIS A 24 6.05 -6.58 6.61
N SER A 25 7.18 -6.52 5.92
CA SER A 25 7.54 -7.44 4.85
C SER A 25 9.04 -7.46 4.60
N SER A 26 9.51 -8.45 3.85
CA SER A 26 10.94 -8.59 3.48
C SER A 26 11.36 -7.73 2.28
N PHE A 27 10.47 -6.87 1.76
CA PHE A 27 10.75 -6.03 0.60
C PHE A 27 11.17 -4.62 1.01
N ALA A 28 11.98 -3.97 0.17
CA ALA A 28 12.46 -2.62 0.42
C ALA A 28 11.42 -1.53 0.07
N ASN A 29 10.49 -1.81 -0.84
CA ASN A 29 9.52 -0.85 -1.36
C ASN A 29 8.35 -1.56 -2.05
N LEU A 30 7.28 -0.80 -2.28
CA LEU A 30 6.07 -1.24 -2.96
C LEU A 30 6.34 -1.80 -4.38
N GLU A 31 7.26 -1.20 -5.15
CA GLU A 31 7.59 -1.68 -6.50
C GLU A 31 8.19 -3.09 -6.45
N SER A 32 9.08 -3.35 -5.49
CA SER A 32 9.67 -4.68 -5.27
C SER A 32 8.64 -5.70 -4.81
N PHE A 33 7.67 -5.26 -3.98
CA PHE A 33 6.55 -6.10 -3.53
C PHE A 33 5.67 -6.53 -4.70
N PHE A 34 5.27 -5.58 -5.56
CA PHE A 34 4.50 -5.89 -6.75
C PHE A 34 5.28 -6.75 -7.74
N ALA A 35 6.55 -6.45 -7.98
CA ALA A 35 7.40 -7.27 -8.84
C ALA A 35 7.53 -8.72 -8.34
N ALA A 36 7.59 -8.91 -7.02
CA ALA A 36 7.66 -10.24 -6.41
C ALA A 36 6.34 -11.01 -6.47
N SER A 37 5.21 -10.32 -6.53
CA SER A 37 3.89 -10.95 -6.70
C SER A 37 3.73 -11.68 -8.03
N GLY A 38 4.54 -11.32 -9.03
CA GLY A 38 4.41 -11.81 -10.40
C GLY A 38 3.18 -11.29 -11.13
N PHE A 39 2.35 -10.45 -10.48
CA PHE A 39 1.24 -9.75 -11.11
C PHE A 39 1.67 -8.38 -11.61
N LYS A 40 1.04 -7.94 -12.69
CA LYS A 40 1.16 -6.56 -13.14
C LYS A 40 0.19 -5.71 -12.34
N ALA A 41 0.73 -4.85 -11.50
CA ALA A 41 -0.03 -3.93 -10.64
C ALA A 41 0.47 -2.49 -10.81
N GLU A 42 1.12 -2.20 -11.94
CA GLU A 42 1.67 -0.89 -12.27
C GLU A 42 0.55 0.13 -12.56
N THR A 43 -0.59 -0.36 -13.05
CA THR A 43 -1.78 0.44 -13.34
C THR A 43 -2.99 -0.05 -12.56
N PRO A 44 -3.95 0.83 -12.24
CA PRO A 44 -5.18 0.45 -11.54
C PRO A 44 -6.03 -0.55 -12.32
N GLU A 45 -5.97 -0.53 -13.66
CA GLU A 45 -6.68 -1.51 -14.51
C GLU A 45 -6.06 -2.91 -14.39
N GLU A 46 -4.73 -3.00 -14.40
CA GLU A 46 -4.05 -4.28 -14.21
C GLU A 46 -4.22 -4.79 -12.78
N PHE A 47 -4.15 -3.90 -11.78
CA PHE A 47 -4.43 -4.24 -10.40
C PHE A 47 -5.86 -4.77 -10.21
N ALA A 48 -6.85 -4.15 -10.84
CA ALA A 48 -8.24 -4.60 -10.82
C ALA A 48 -8.47 -5.93 -11.57
N ALA A 49 -7.55 -6.32 -12.45
CA ALA A 49 -7.58 -7.62 -13.11
C ALA A 49 -6.98 -8.74 -12.24
N ILE A 50 -6.26 -8.39 -11.16
CA ILE A 50 -5.72 -9.37 -10.22
C ILE A 50 -6.87 -9.94 -9.40
N PRO A 51 -7.00 -11.27 -9.28
CA PRO A 51 -8.00 -11.85 -8.39
C PRO A 51 -7.68 -11.48 -6.94
N ASP A 52 -8.63 -10.85 -6.24
CA ASP A 52 -8.45 -10.47 -4.84
C ASP A 52 -7.97 -11.64 -3.99
N ASP A 53 -8.52 -12.84 -4.14
CA ASP A 53 -8.12 -14.05 -3.42
C ASP A 53 -6.62 -14.40 -3.57
N LYS A 54 -6.09 -14.27 -4.79
CA LYS A 54 -4.66 -14.49 -5.07
C LYS A 54 -3.78 -13.39 -4.49
N TRP A 55 -4.26 -12.16 -4.58
CA TRP A 55 -3.57 -11.00 -4.06
C TRP A 55 -3.52 -11.03 -2.53
N ASP A 56 -4.63 -11.37 -1.88
CA ASP A 56 -4.78 -11.53 -0.44
C ASP A 56 -3.86 -12.63 0.07
N GLN A 57 -3.84 -13.79 -0.59
CA GLN A 57 -2.92 -14.88 -0.27
C GLN A 57 -1.46 -14.45 -0.40
N PHE A 58 -1.10 -13.73 -1.47
CA PHE A 58 0.26 -13.20 -1.63
C PHE A 58 0.64 -12.25 -0.50
N VAL A 59 -0.26 -11.34 -0.12
CA VAL A 59 -0.05 -10.43 1.01
C VAL A 59 0.12 -11.21 2.31
N ALA A 60 -0.71 -12.22 2.58
CA ALA A 60 -0.61 -13.06 3.77
C ALA A 60 0.66 -13.90 3.84
N GLU A 61 1.18 -14.34 2.70
CA GLU A 61 2.43 -15.11 2.65
C GLU A 61 3.68 -14.23 2.77
N ASN A 62 3.59 -12.95 2.42
CA ASN A 62 4.74 -12.03 2.36
C ASN A 62 4.73 -10.96 3.44
N THR A 63 3.63 -10.79 4.17
CA THR A 63 3.47 -9.75 5.18
C THR A 63 2.80 -10.31 6.43
N ASP A 64 2.79 -9.54 7.51
CA ASP A 64 2.10 -9.91 8.75
C ASP A 64 0.57 -9.79 8.70
N PHE A 65 -0.01 -9.37 7.57
CA PHE A 65 -1.44 -9.12 7.42
C PHE A 65 -2.15 -10.32 6.81
N GLU A 66 -3.39 -10.61 7.22
CA GLU A 66 -4.14 -11.72 6.63
C GLU A 66 -4.58 -11.46 5.18
N GLY A 67 -4.46 -10.20 4.72
CA GLY A 67 -4.93 -9.81 3.42
C GLY A 67 -4.61 -8.37 3.02
N TRP A 68 -4.90 -8.04 1.77
CA TRP A 68 -4.62 -6.72 1.21
C TRP A 68 -5.46 -5.61 1.85
N ALA A 69 -6.72 -5.92 2.16
CA ALA A 69 -7.62 -4.95 2.80
C ALA A 69 -7.10 -4.55 4.18
N GLU A 70 -6.59 -5.51 4.95
CA GLU A 70 -6.01 -5.26 6.27
C GLU A 70 -4.70 -4.47 6.17
N MET A 71 -3.81 -4.86 5.24
CA MET A 71 -2.58 -4.14 4.95
C MET A 71 -2.85 -2.68 4.58
N GLN A 72 -3.82 -2.41 3.70
CA GLN A 72 -4.19 -1.04 3.32
C GLN A 72 -4.71 -0.23 4.49
N LYS A 73 -5.47 -0.84 5.40
CA LYS A 73 -6.00 -0.17 6.58
C LYS A 73 -4.86 0.22 7.52
N SER A 74 -3.95 -0.70 7.83
CA SER A 74 -2.79 -0.40 8.66
C SER A 74 -1.85 0.61 8.01
N ALA A 75 -1.66 0.56 6.69
CA ALA A 75 -0.90 1.56 5.95
C ALA A 75 -1.53 2.96 6.06
N HIS A 76 -2.86 3.07 5.99
CA HIS A 76 -3.58 4.32 6.24
C HIS A 76 -3.35 4.84 7.66
N GLU A 77 -3.43 3.99 8.67
CA GLU A 77 -3.19 4.37 10.05
C GLU A 77 -1.75 4.87 10.26
N ALA A 78 -0.76 4.17 9.71
CA ALA A 78 0.64 4.55 9.75
C ALA A 78 0.92 5.87 8.99
N TYR A 79 0.25 6.08 7.85
CA TYR A 79 0.35 7.30 7.08
C TYR A 79 -0.23 8.50 7.83
N LEU A 80 -1.41 8.35 8.46
CA LEU A 80 -2.03 9.39 9.26
C LEU A 80 -1.13 9.80 10.44
N LEU A 81 -0.53 8.81 11.12
CA LEU A 81 0.44 9.07 12.19
C LEU A 81 1.68 9.81 11.67
N SER A 82 2.19 9.42 10.50
CA SER A 82 3.34 10.09 9.87
C SER A 82 3.02 11.52 9.44
N GLN A 83 1.80 11.78 8.94
CA GLN A 83 1.35 13.14 8.63
C GLN A 83 1.24 14.01 9.89
N LEU A 84 0.74 13.45 10.99
CA LEU A 84 0.68 14.13 12.27
C LEU A 84 2.08 14.56 12.75
N HIS A 85 3.07 13.67 12.59
CA HIS A 85 4.45 13.93 13.01
C HIS A 85 5.19 14.93 12.09
N LYS A 86 4.86 14.99 10.79
CA LYS A 86 5.41 15.98 9.85
C LYS A 86 4.86 17.39 10.03
N GLY A 87 3.72 17.53 10.72
CA GLY A 87 3.08 18.82 10.98
C GLY A 87 3.58 19.55 12.24
N LEU A 88 4.51 18.95 13.01
CA LEU A 88 5.07 19.51 14.24
C LEU A 88 6.47 20.10 14.03
#